data_AF-A0A2D4L128-F1
#
_entry.id   AF-A0A2D4L128-F1
#
_cell.length_a   1.000
_cell.length_b   1.000
_cell.length_c   1.000
_cell.angle_alpha   90.00
_cell.angle_beta   90.00
_cell.angle_gamma   90.00
#
_symmetry.space_group_name_H-M   'P 1'
#
loop_
_entity.id
_entity.type
_entity.pdbx_description
1 polymer ?
#
loop_
_entity_poly.entity_id
_entity_poly.type
_entity_poly.pdbx_seq_one_letter_code
_entity_poly.pdbx_strand_id
1 'polypeptide(L)'
;EAALYGRFTIKSDVWSFGILLTELVTKGRVPYPGMVNREVLEQVERGYRMPCPQGCPESLHELMKLCWKKDPDERPTFEYIQSFLEDYFTATEPQYQPGDNL
;
A
#
# COMPACT_ATOMS: atom_id res chain seq x y z
N GLU A 1 12.78 4.57 5.97
CA GLU A 1 14.01 4.12 6.67
C GLU A 1 15.02 3.43 5.74
N ALA A 2 14.60 2.47 4.91
CA ALA A 2 15.52 1.77 3.99
C ALA A 2 16.25 2.71 3.02
N ALA A 3 15.52 3.59 2.33
CA ALA A 3 16.09 4.50 1.33
C ALA A 3 17.02 5.59 1.92
N LEU A 4 16.72 6.09 3.13
CA LEU A 4 17.47 7.19 3.75
C LEU A 4 18.65 6.72 4.61
N TYR A 5 18.51 5.55 5.26
CA TYR A 5 19.47 5.07 6.27
C TYR A 5 20.01 3.66 5.99
N GLY A 6 19.63 3.05 4.87
CA GLY A 6 20.07 1.69 4.51
C GLY A 6 19.54 0.60 5.45
N ARG A 7 18.47 0.85 6.20
CA ARG A 7 17.87 -0.12 7.13
C ARG A 7 16.85 -0.99 6.41
N PHE A 8 17.30 -2.13 5.90
CA PHE A 8 16.46 -3.13 5.24
C PHE A 8 16.03 -4.19 6.23
N THR A 9 14.73 -4.44 6.32
CA THR A 9 14.12 -5.45 7.18
C THR A 9 12.87 -6.00 6.51
N ILE A 10 12.27 -7.04 7.07
CA ILE A 10 10.95 -7.52 6.61
C ILE A 10 9.89 -6.42 6.64
N LYS A 11 10.01 -5.43 7.54
CA LYS A 11 9.08 -4.29 7.62
C LYS A 11 9.27 -3.30 6.46
N SER A 12 10.47 -3.18 5.89
CA SER A 12 10.66 -2.42 4.65
C SER A 12 10.08 -3.16 3.44
N ASP A 13 10.07 -4.49 3.46
CA ASP A 13 9.40 -5.29 2.41
C ASP A 13 7.88 -5.14 2.48
N VAL A 14 7.30 -5.10 3.69
CA VAL A 14 5.87 -4.79 3.90
C VAL A 14 5.50 -3.43 3.31
N TRP A 15 6.35 -2.42 3.46
CA TRP A 15 6.13 -1.13 2.79
C TRP A 15 6.08 -1.27 1.27
N SER A 16 7.06 -1.97 0.69
CA SER A 16 7.13 -2.23 -0.75
C SER A 16 5.91 -3.01 -1.24
N PHE A 17 5.39 -3.95 -0.44
CA PHE A 17 4.15 -4.66 -0.75
C PHE A 17 2.94 -3.73 -0.82
N GLY A 18 2.84 -2.74 0.07
CA GLY A 18 1.80 -1.70 -0.04
C GLY A 18 1.88 -0.91 -1.36
N ILE A 19 3.08 -0.63 -1.85
CA ILE A 19 3.29 -0.03 -3.18
C ILE A 19 2.85 -0.98 -4.29
N LEU A 20 3.20 -2.26 -4.21
CA LEU A 20 2.78 -3.29 -5.16
C LEU A 20 1.25 -3.40 -5.25
N LEU A 21 0.53 -3.32 -4.12
CA LEU A 21 -0.92 -3.29 -4.14
C LEU A 21 -1.46 -2.11 -4.96
N THR A 22 -0.81 -0.93 -4.89
CA THR A 22 -1.18 0.21 -5.74
C THR A 22 -0.98 -0.10 -7.22
N GLU A 23 0.13 -0.74 -7.58
CA GLU A 23 0.41 -1.13 -8.97
C GLU A 23 -0.64 -2.14 -9.47
N LEU A 24 -1.03 -3.11 -8.65
CA LEU A 24 -2.08 -4.09 -8.98
C LEU A 24 -3.42 -3.41 -9.27
N VAL A 25 -3.90 -2.54 -8.37
CA VAL A 25 -5.21 -1.89 -8.54
C VAL A 25 -5.22 -0.81 -9.63
N THR A 26 -4.05 -0.29 -10.00
CA THR A 26 -3.92 0.72 -11.06
C THR A 26 -3.51 0.13 -12.41
N LYS A 27 -3.39 -1.20 -12.53
CA LYS A 27 -2.95 -1.89 -13.76
C LYS A 27 -1.54 -1.49 -14.20
N GLY A 28 -0.62 -1.37 -13.24
CA GLY A 28 0.81 -1.11 -13.48
C GLY A 28 1.16 0.36 -13.67
N ARG A 29 0.34 1.31 -13.20
CA ARG A 29 0.74 2.72 -13.21
C ARG A 29 1.91 2.93 -12.26
N VAL A 30 2.81 3.82 -12.65
CA VAL A 30 3.95 4.21 -11.81
C VAL A 30 3.45 4.79 -10.47
N PRO A 31 3.96 4.31 -9.32
CA PRO A 31 3.68 4.93 -8.03
C PRO A 31 4.07 6.40 -7.99
N TYR A 32 3.34 7.20 -7.22
CA TYR A 32 3.56 8.65 -7.09
C TYR A 32 3.66 9.38 -8.44
N PRO A 33 2.62 9.30 -9.30
CA PRO A 33 2.67 9.84 -10.65
C PRO A 33 2.96 11.34 -10.64
N GLY A 34 3.91 11.76 -11.47
CA GLY A 34 4.32 13.17 -11.60
C GLY A 34 5.40 13.62 -10.60
N MET A 35 5.80 12.77 -9.65
CA MET A 35 6.90 13.07 -8.72
C MET A 35 8.20 12.39 -9.17
N VAL A 36 9.32 13.10 -9.02
CA VAL A 36 10.65 12.51 -9.20
C VAL A 36 11.13 11.83 -7.91
N ASN A 37 12.08 10.89 -7.99
CA ASN A 37 12.55 10.11 -6.82
C ASN A 37 12.89 10.95 -5.58
N ARG A 38 13.56 12.10 -5.76
CA ARG A 38 13.90 12.99 -4.64
C ARG A 38 12.65 13.57 -3.97
N GLU A 39 11.68 14.01 -4.77
CA GLU A 39 10.43 14.57 -4.28
C GLU A 39 9.61 13.52 -3.54
N VAL A 40 9.55 12.28 -4.05
CA VAL A 40 8.87 11.17 -3.38
C VAL A 40 9.43 10.96 -1.97
N LEU A 41 10.76 10.91 -1.83
CA LEU A 41 11.40 10.73 -0.52
C LEU A 41 11.03 11.86 0.45
N GLU A 42 11.12 13.11 0.00
CA GLU A 42 10.80 14.29 0.81
C GLU A 42 9.32 14.32 1.25
N GLN A 43 8.40 14.02 0.33
CA GLN A 43 6.96 14.04 0.62
C GLN A 43 6.57 12.90 1.56
N VAL A 44 7.10 11.70 1.34
CA VAL A 44 6.84 10.53 2.18
C VAL A 44 7.34 10.76 3.61
N GLU A 45 8.50 11.41 3.78
CA GLU A 45 9.04 11.78 5.10
C GLU A 45 8.15 12.79 5.83
N ARG A 46 7.55 13.74 5.10
CA ARG A 46 6.54 14.70 5.60
C ARG A 46 5.18 14.07 5.90
N GLY A 47 5.00 12.79 5.59
CA GLY A 47 3.77 12.04 5.89
C GLY A 47 2.82 11.90 4.72
N TYR A 48 3.16 12.38 3.52
CA TYR A 48 2.34 12.15 2.33
C TYR A 48 2.23 10.66 2.02
N ARG A 49 1.04 10.22 1.64
CA ARG A 49 0.74 8.86 1.12
C ARG A 49 -0.17 9.00 -0.09
N MET A 50 -0.09 8.05 -1.02
CA MET A 50 -0.94 8.06 -2.21
C MET A 50 -2.43 7.99 -1.82
N PRO A 51 -3.30 8.77 -2.49
CA PRO A 51 -4.75 8.70 -2.27
C PRO A 51 -5.30 7.33 -2.71
N CYS A 52 -6.53 7.02 -2.29
CA CYS A 52 -7.22 5.82 -2.74
C CYS A 52 -7.37 5.85 -4.28
N PRO A 53 -6.88 4.83 -5.01
CA PRO A 53 -7.05 4.77 -6.45
C PRO A 53 -8.53 4.68 -6.86
N GLN A 54 -8.87 5.22 -8.02
CA GLN A 54 -10.25 5.19 -8.52
C GLN A 54 -10.75 3.75 -8.68
N GLY A 55 -11.90 3.44 -8.07
CA GLY A 55 -12.52 2.11 -8.09
C GLY A 55 -11.91 1.12 -7.09
N CYS A 56 -10.86 1.50 -6.36
CA CYS A 56 -10.30 0.67 -5.28
C CYS A 56 -11.23 0.73 -4.06
N PRO A 57 -11.62 -0.41 -3.46
CA PRO A 57 -12.36 -0.38 -2.21
C PRO A 57 -11.55 0.28 -1.10
N GLU A 58 -12.22 1.04 -0.23
CA GLU A 58 -11.55 1.77 0.85
C GLU A 58 -10.80 0.85 1.81
N SER A 59 -11.35 -0.34 2.10
CA SER A 59 -10.74 -1.36 2.96
C SER A 59 -9.37 -1.85 2.44
N LEU A 60 -9.21 -1.99 1.12
CA LEU A 60 -7.91 -2.32 0.52
C LEU A 60 -6.94 -1.13 0.59
N HIS A 61 -7.41 0.10 0.45
CA HIS A 61 -6.56 1.29 0.65
C HIS A 61 -6.14 1.46 2.11
N GLU A 62 -7.00 1.13 3.07
CA GLU A 62 -6.63 1.08 4.49
C GLU A 62 -5.48 0.09 4.73
N LEU A 63 -5.52 -1.10 4.12
CA LEU A 63 -4.42 -2.06 4.18
C LEU A 63 -3.12 -1.44 3.63
N MET A 64 -3.17 -0.76 2.49
CA MET A 64 -2.00 -0.06 1.94
C MET A 64 -1.45 0.99 2.93
N LYS A 65 -2.32 1.77 3.58
CA LYS A 65 -1.91 2.76 4.58
C LYS A 65 -1.29 2.12 5.83
N LEU A 66 -1.75 0.93 6.24
CA LEU A 66 -1.12 0.15 7.31
C LEU A 66 0.30 -0.27 6.91
N CYS A 67 0.50 -0.75 5.68
CA CYS A 67 1.82 -1.05 5.15
C CYS A 67 2.75 0.17 5.10
N TRP A 68 2.20 1.38 4.95
CA TRP A 68 2.95 2.63 4.87
C TRP A 68 3.04 3.42 6.18
N LYS A 69 2.82 2.78 7.34
CA LYS A 69 3.09 3.40 8.64
C LYS A 69 4.54 3.88 8.73
N LYS A 70 4.71 5.06 9.33
CA LYS A 70 6.04 5.70 9.46
C LYS A 70 6.95 4.84 10.33
N ASP A 71 6.43 4.40 11.47
CA ASP A 71 7.10 3.43 12.32
C ASP A 71 7.04 2.03 11.66
N PRO A 72 8.18 1.38 11.37
CA PRO A 72 8.21 0.01 10.86
C PRO A 72 7.51 -1.02 11.75
N ASP A 73 7.50 -0.82 13.06
CA ASP A 73 6.93 -1.81 14.00
C ASP A 73 5.40 -1.76 14.01
N GLU A 74 4.80 -0.64 13.62
CA GLU A 74 3.34 -0.50 13.45
C GLU A 74 2.82 -1.10 12.13
N ARG A 75 3.71 -1.50 11.21
CA ARG A 75 3.30 -2.13 9.95
C ARG A 75 2.85 -3.58 10.23
N PRO A 76 1.88 -4.12 9.49
CA PRO A 76 1.42 -5.50 9.68
C PRO A 76 2.51 -6.53 9.37
N THR A 77 2.26 -7.78 9.73
CA THR A 77 3.07 -8.93 9.25
C THR A 77 2.55 -9.41 7.92
N PHE A 78 3.37 -10.11 7.14
CA PHE A 78 2.88 -10.78 5.93
C PHE A 78 1.84 -11.85 6.24
N GLU A 79 1.92 -12.51 7.41
CA GLU A 79 0.88 -13.46 7.87
C GLU A 79 -0.49 -12.77 8.00
N TYR A 80 -0.54 -11.59 8.61
CA TYR A 80 -1.78 -10.80 8.69
C TYR A 80 -2.27 -10.38 7.30
N ILE A 81 -1.36 -9.86 6.45
CA ILE A 81 -1.70 -9.42 5.09
C ILE A 81 -2.28 -10.58 4.28
N GLN A 82 -1.67 -11.75 4.35
CA GLN A 82 -2.12 -12.95 3.64
C GLN A 82 -3.53 -13.34 4.08
N SER A 83 -3.76 -13.52 5.39
CA SER A 83 -5.09 -13.87 5.91
C SER A 83 -6.14 -12.84 5.53
N PHE A 84 -5.83 -11.54 5.65
CA PHE A 84 -6.76 -10.47 5.25
C PHE A 84 -7.15 -10.55 3.77
N LEU A 85 -6.19 -10.82 2.89
CA LEU A 85 -6.44 -10.90 1.44
C LEU A 85 -7.16 -12.20 1.03
N GLU A 86 -6.88 -13.32 1.72
CA GLU A 86 -7.58 -14.60 1.49
C GLU A 86 -9.07 -14.49 1.85
N ASP A 87 -9.40 -13.83 2.96
CA ASP A 87 -10.76 -13.65 3.46
C ASP A 87 -11.45 -12.38 2.92
N TYR A 88 -10.83 -11.69 1.96
CA TYR A 88 -11.26 -10.33 1.60
C TYR A 88 -12.72 -10.25 1.14
N PHE A 89 -13.14 -11.15 0.24
CA PHE A 89 -14.50 -11.17 -0.30
C PHE A 89 -15.54 -11.89 0.58
N THR A 90 -15.11 -12.51 1.67
CA THR A 90 -16.02 -13.22 2.60
C THR A 90 -16.22 -12.45 3.89
N ALA A 91 -15.16 -11.83 4.42
CA ALA A 91 -15.14 -11.15 5.70
C ALA A 91 -15.13 -9.61 5.61
N THR A 92 -14.56 -9.03 4.54
CA THR A 92 -14.33 -7.58 4.47
C THR A 92 -15.25 -6.89 3.45
N GLU A 93 -15.30 -7.39 2.22
CA GLU A 93 -16.13 -6.84 1.12
C GLU A 93 -17.11 -7.90 0.57
N PRO A 94 -18.04 -8.42 1.39
CA PRO A 94 -18.97 -9.47 0.97
C PRO A 94 -19.98 -9.03 -0.10
N GLN A 95 -20.12 -7.72 -0.32
CA GLN A 95 -21.06 -7.11 -1.28
C GLN A 95 -20.36 -6.59 -2.53
N TYR A 96 -19.08 -6.94 -2.74
CA TYR A 96 -18.32 -6.49 -3.89
C TYR A 96 -19.05 -6.79 -5.20
N GLN A 97 -19.20 -5.77 -6.05
CA GLN A 97 -19.65 -5.93 -7.42
C GLN A 97 -18.55 -5.46 -8.37
N PRO A 98 -18.17 -6.25 -9.39
CA PRO A 98 -17.18 -5.85 -10.37
C PRO A 98 -17.59 -4.55 -11.06
N GLY A 99 -16.68 -3.59 -11.13
CA GLY A 99 -16.81 -2.41 -11.97
C GLY A 99 -16.15 -2.61 -13.34
N ASP A 100 -16.20 -1.59 -14.19
CA ASP A 100 -15.54 -1.64 -15.50
C ASP A 100 -14.00 -1.68 -15.40
N ASN A 101 -13.46 -1.24 -14.26
CA ASN A 101 -12.03 -0.99 -14.10
C ASN A 101 -11.34 -1.83 -13.03
N LEU A 102 -12.08 -2.39 -12.07
CA LEU A 102 -11.60 -3.23 -10.98
C LEU A 102 -12.65 -4.31 -10.66
#